data_AF-A0A022XEY7-F1
#
_entry.id   AF-A0A022XEY7-F1
#
_cell.length_a   1.000
_cell.length_b   1.000
_cell.length_c   1.000
_cell.angle_alpha   90.00
_cell.angle_beta   90.00
_cell.angle_gamma   90.00
#
_symmetry.space_group_name_H-M   'P 1'
#
loop_
_entity.id
_entity.type
_entity.pdbx_description
1 polymer ?
#
loop_
_entity_poly.entity_id
_entity_poly.type
_entity_poly.pdbx_seq_one_letter_code
_entity_poly.pdbx_strand_id
1 'polypeptide(L)'
;MDQAVPGPAPTKLVFLSQVPTYPVNFKVRFLGCVSKYNTATGRLTLHHNYNVHGLESQVSHVEVDINLLLEDTDHTSIQIGAWLNIFGYIREENSDDYRRKERESTYRNSEKGDRISTDRPVYVQAVTILPAGPVRIGEYERILRDMQRVERVYDD
;
A
#
# COMPACT_ATOMS: atom_id res chain seq x y z
N MET A 1 34.88 19.45 -3.19
CA MET A 1 33.45 19.66 -3.51
C MET A 1 32.71 18.49 -2.90
N ASP A 2 32.15 18.69 -1.70
CA ASP A 2 31.37 17.66 -1.03
C ASP A 2 30.05 17.49 -1.80
N GLN A 3 29.93 16.41 -2.56
CA GLN A 3 28.63 15.99 -3.07
C GLN A 3 27.78 15.63 -1.86
N ALA A 4 26.85 16.52 -1.50
CA ALA A 4 25.82 16.22 -0.53
C ALA A 4 25.07 14.98 -1.03
N VAL A 5 25.22 13.86 -0.32
CA VAL A 5 24.46 12.64 -0.59
C VAL A 5 22.98 13.02 -0.43
N PRO A 6 22.15 12.95 -1.49
CA PRO A 6 20.75 13.30 -1.37
C PRO A 6 20.11 12.43 -0.29
N GLY A 7 19.42 13.08 0.64
CA GLY A 7 18.69 12.41 1.70
C GLY A 7 17.58 11.50 1.15
N PRO A 8 17.00 10.63 2.00
CA PRO A 8 15.90 9.77 1.57
C PRO A 8 14.74 10.61 1.00
N ALA A 9 14.09 10.07 -0.03
CA ALA A 9 12.99 10.75 -0.72
C ALA A 9 11.91 11.23 0.27
N PRO A 10 11.31 12.42 0.02
CA PRO A 10 10.23 12.92 0.85
C PRO A 10 9.08 11.91 0.84
N THR A 11 8.47 11.70 2.01
CA THR A 11 7.38 10.72 2.16
C THR A 11 6.05 11.42 1.93
N LYS A 12 5.27 10.94 0.96
CA LYS A 12 3.93 11.49 0.68
C LYS A 12 2.85 10.74 1.44
N LEU A 13 1.97 11.46 2.14
CA LEU A 13 0.80 10.88 2.78
C LEU A 13 -0.32 10.69 1.74
N VAL A 14 -0.78 9.46 1.56
CA VAL A 14 -1.69 9.08 0.47
C VAL A 14 -2.81 8.17 0.96
N PHE A 15 -3.91 8.17 0.22
CA PHE A 15 -4.93 7.14 0.39
C PHE A 15 -4.39 5.80 -0.12
N LEU A 16 -4.80 4.70 0.51
CA LEU A 16 -4.40 3.35 0.07
C LEU A 16 -4.83 3.09 -1.39
N SER A 17 -5.96 3.64 -1.84
CA SER A 17 -6.42 3.59 -3.23
C SER A 17 -5.52 4.32 -4.23
N GLN A 18 -4.73 5.28 -3.76
CA GLN A 18 -3.83 6.08 -4.61
C GLN A 18 -2.46 5.43 -4.75
N VAL A 19 -2.10 4.44 -3.92
CA VAL A 19 -0.78 3.79 -3.96
C VAL A 19 -0.41 3.32 -5.38
N PRO A 20 -1.30 2.66 -6.15
CA PRO A 20 -0.98 2.23 -7.51
C PRO A 20 -0.76 3.38 -8.51
N THR A 21 -1.22 4.59 -8.21
CA THR A 21 -1.09 5.74 -9.12
C THR A 21 0.26 6.45 -9.02
N TYR A 22 1.08 6.11 -8.02
CA TYR A 22 2.40 6.70 -7.83
C TYR A 22 3.48 5.85 -8.49
N PRO A 23 4.58 6.47 -8.96
CA PRO A 23 5.64 5.75 -9.64
C PRO A 23 6.39 4.80 -8.71
N VAL A 24 7.01 3.78 -9.30
CA VAL A 24 7.93 2.87 -8.60
C VAL A 24 9.06 3.68 -7.95
N ASN A 25 9.52 3.22 -6.79
CA ASN A 25 10.51 3.86 -5.92
C ASN A 25 10.03 5.14 -5.23
N PHE A 26 8.77 5.53 -5.39
CA PHE A 26 8.20 6.63 -4.63
C PHE A 26 7.95 6.23 -3.18
N LYS A 27 8.29 7.12 -2.23
CA LYS A 27 8.12 6.87 -0.79
C LYS A 27 6.76 7.36 -0.33
N VAL A 28 5.94 6.43 0.18
CA VAL A 28 4.57 6.71 0.61
C VAL A 28 4.38 6.41 2.08
N ARG A 29 3.44 7.16 2.68
CA ARG A 29 2.82 6.87 3.97
C ARG A 29 1.34 6.69 3.75
N PHE A 30 0.76 5.63 4.29
CA PHE A 30 -0.69 5.43 4.26
C PHE A 30 -1.16 4.65 5.47
N LEU A 31 -2.47 4.69 5.70
CA LEU A 31 -3.16 3.94 6.74
C LEU A 31 -3.88 2.74 6.09
N GLY A 32 -3.77 1.57 6.71
CA GLY A 32 -4.48 0.38 6.28
C GLY A 32 -4.80 -0.57 7.44
N CYS A 33 -5.90 -1.31 7.30
CA CYS A 33 -6.28 -2.39 8.19
C CYS A 33 -5.67 -3.70 7.68
N VAL A 34 -5.14 -4.54 8.55
CA VAL A 34 -4.62 -5.87 8.18
C VAL A 34 -5.79 -6.80 7.89
N SER A 35 -5.85 -7.37 6.68
CA SER A 35 -6.84 -8.39 6.33
C SER A 35 -6.27 -9.80 6.28
N LYS A 36 -5.00 -9.93 5.85
CA LYS A 36 -4.31 -11.21 5.70
C LYS A 36 -2.83 -11.01 6.00
N TYR A 37 -2.21 -12.08 6.49
CA TYR A 37 -0.76 -12.18 6.64
C TYR A 37 -0.30 -13.52 6.08
N ASN A 38 0.60 -13.47 5.09
CA ASN A 38 1.29 -14.64 4.56
C ASN A 38 2.69 -14.71 5.18
N THR A 39 2.85 -15.62 6.14
CA THR A 39 4.11 -15.87 6.85
C THR A 39 5.19 -16.46 5.95
N ALA A 40 4.81 -17.21 4.91
CA ALA A 40 5.78 -17.83 4.00
C ALA A 40 6.49 -16.80 3.12
N THR A 41 5.83 -15.69 2.80
CA THR A 41 6.40 -14.62 1.96
C THR A 41 6.70 -13.33 2.74
N GLY A 42 6.33 -13.25 4.02
CA GLY A 42 6.45 -12.02 4.81
C GLY A 42 5.60 -10.88 4.25
N ARG A 43 4.40 -11.16 3.73
CA ARG A 43 3.51 -10.16 3.11
C ARG A 43 2.19 -9.98 3.85
N LEU A 44 1.77 -8.74 3.99
CA LEU A 44 0.48 -8.34 4.52
C LEU A 44 -0.41 -7.84 3.39
N THR A 45 -1.67 -8.28 3.39
CA THR A 45 -2.71 -7.64 2.59
C THR A 45 -3.39 -6.59 3.46
N LEU A 46 -3.16 -5.31 3.16
CA LEU A 46 -3.87 -4.22 3.82
C LEU A 46 -5.05 -3.79 2.98
N HIS A 47 -6.16 -3.48 3.63
CA HIS A 47 -7.31 -2.89 2.99
C HIS A 47 -7.74 -1.64 3.74
N HIS A 48 -8.32 -0.70 3.00
CA HIS A 48 -9.05 0.39 3.61
C HIS A 48 -10.29 0.63 2.77
N ASN A 49 -11.42 0.64 3.46
CA ASN A 49 -12.66 1.08 2.87
C ASN A 49 -12.78 2.61 3.04
N TYR A 50 -12.37 3.38 2.04
CA TYR A 50 -12.59 4.83 2.03
C TYR A 50 -13.99 5.13 1.52
N ASN A 51 -14.80 5.83 2.31
CA ASN A 51 -16.08 6.32 1.83
C ASN A 51 -15.88 7.68 1.17
N VAL A 52 -15.65 7.67 -0.14
CA VAL A 52 -15.55 8.89 -0.93
C VAL A 52 -16.96 9.30 -1.34
N HIS A 53 -17.54 10.24 -0.58
CA HIS A 53 -18.78 10.94 -0.96
C HIS A 53 -20.01 10.05 -1.24
N GLY A 54 -20.17 8.92 -0.54
CA GLY A 54 -21.38 8.10 -0.65
C GLY A 54 -21.53 7.35 -1.98
N LEU A 55 -20.54 7.42 -2.87
CA LEU A 55 -20.39 6.44 -3.95
C LEU A 55 -19.74 5.19 -3.37
N GLU A 56 -20.25 4.03 -3.80
CA GLU A 56 -19.82 2.72 -3.35
C GLU A 56 -18.30 2.63 -3.21
N SER A 57 -17.88 2.55 -1.96
CA SER A 57 -16.60 2.07 -1.46
C SER A 57 -15.84 1.17 -2.43
N GLN A 58 -14.90 1.73 -3.20
CA GLN A 58 -13.88 0.92 -3.84
C GLN A 58 -12.94 0.40 -2.75
N VAL A 59 -13.20 -0.84 -2.29
CA VAL A 59 -12.32 -1.56 -1.37
C VAL A 59 -10.96 -1.65 -2.04
N SER A 60 -10.07 -0.78 -1.61
CA SER A 60 -8.70 -0.76 -2.09
C SER A 60 -7.91 -1.68 -1.18
N HIS A 61 -7.13 -2.56 -1.80
CA HIS A 61 -6.18 -3.41 -1.10
C HIS A 61 -4.79 -3.22 -1.70
N VAL A 62 -3.77 -3.35 -0.86
CA VAL A 62 -2.36 -3.23 -1.25
C VAL A 62 -1.60 -4.33 -0.52
N GLU A 63 -0.75 -5.02 -1.27
CA GLU A 63 0.22 -5.95 -0.70
C GLU A 63 1.41 -5.17 -0.13
N VAL A 64 1.79 -5.51 1.10
CA VAL A 64 2.90 -4.88 1.82
C VAL A 64 3.90 -5.95 2.22
N ASP A 65 5.12 -5.84 1.71
CA ASP A 65 6.26 -6.67 2.10
C ASP A 65 6.89 -6.09 3.36
N ILE A 66 6.96 -6.91 4.42
CA ILE A 66 7.49 -6.54 5.73
C ILE A 66 8.79 -7.30 6.08
N ASN A 67 9.41 -8.01 5.13
CA ASN A 67 10.59 -8.84 5.41
C ASN A 67 11.75 -8.04 6.04
N LEU A 68 11.90 -6.76 5.69
CA LEU A 68 12.92 -5.87 6.27
C LEU A 68 12.69 -5.53 7.74
N LEU A 69 11.51 -5.85 8.29
CA LEU A 69 11.08 -5.43 9.62
C LEU A 69 10.83 -6.62 10.56
N LEU A 70 10.86 -7.86 10.04
CA LEU A 70 10.45 -9.05 10.80
C LEU A 70 11.25 -9.28 12.09
N GLU A 71 12.55 -8.92 12.10
CA GLU A 71 13.41 -9.10 13.28
C GLU A 71 13.02 -8.17 14.45
N ASP A 72 12.50 -6.99 14.15
CA ASP A 72 12.19 -5.94 15.13
C ASP A 72 10.68 -5.76 15.39
N THR A 73 9.82 -6.53 14.72
CA THR A 73 8.37 -6.33 14.81
C THR A 73 7.73 -7.22 15.86
N ASP A 74 7.05 -6.61 16.82
CA ASP A 74 6.19 -7.32 17.78
C ASP A 74 5.02 -7.99 17.03
N HIS A 75 4.96 -9.33 17.07
CA HIS A 75 3.92 -10.13 16.40
C HIS A 75 2.48 -9.73 16.78
N THR A 76 2.28 -9.11 17.95
CA THR A 76 0.95 -8.62 18.37
C THR A 76 0.49 -7.39 17.59
N SER A 77 1.43 -6.62 17.05
CA SER A 77 1.15 -5.40 16.30
C SER A 77 0.57 -5.64 14.91
N ILE A 78 0.77 -6.83 14.34
CA ILE A 78 0.42 -7.17 12.95
C ILE A 78 -0.81 -8.08 12.85
N GLN A 79 -1.65 -8.11 13.88
CA GLN A 79 -2.83 -8.96 13.91
C GLN A 79 -3.86 -8.54 12.85
N ILE A 80 -4.61 -9.51 12.34
CA ILE A 80 -5.76 -9.26 11.46
C ILE A 80 -6.74 -8.34 12.20
N GLY A 81 -7.18 -7.27 11.52
CA GLY A 81 -8.03 -6.23 12.08
C GLY A 81 -7.26 -5.05 12.71
N ALA A 82 -5.94 -5.16 12.89
CA ALA A 82 -5.12 -4.06 13.37
C ALA A 82 -4.99 -2.97 12.30
N TRP A 83 -5.04 -1.72 12.74
CA TRP A 83 -4.78 -0.56 11.89
C TRP A 83 -3.31 -0.16 11.98
N LEU A 84 -2.65 -0.02 10.83
CA LEU A 84 -1.23 0.25 10.71
C LEU A 84 -0.97 1.51 9.88
N ASN A 85 -0.07 2.36 10.35
CA ASN A 85 0.59 3.35 9.51
C ASN A 85 1.79 2.68 8.85
N ILE A 86 1.78 2.61 7.52
CA ILE A 86 2.87 2.04 6.73
C ILE A 86 3.69 3.16 6.13
N PHE A 87 5.00 3.03 6.21
CA PHE A 87 5.97 3.84 5.47
C PHE A 87 6.76 2.89 4.59
N GLY A 88 6.80 3.15 3.29
CA GLY A 88 7.45 2.24 2.37
C GLY A 88 7.66 2.82 0.99
N TYR A 89 8.36 2.03 0.18
CA TYR A 89 8.59 2.35 -1.23
C TYR A 89 7.70 1.49 -2.10
N ILE A 90 7.14 2.10 -3.14
CA ILE A 90 6.39 1.37 -4.15
C ILE A 90 7.37 0.54 -4.97
N ARG A 91 7.06 -0.73 -5.14
CA ARG A 91 7.82 -1.71 -5.92
C ARG A 91 6.90 -2.37 -6.92
N GLU A 92 7.49 -2.80 -8.03
CA GLU A 92 6.78 -3.57 -9.05
C GLU A 92 6.96 -5.07 -8.78
N GLU A 93 5.91 -5.86 -8.92
CA GLU A 93 6.06 -7.32 -8.87
C GLU A 93 6.76 -7.82 -10.14
N ASN A 94 7.74 -8.69 -9.96
CA ASN A 94 8.53 -9.19 -11.08
C ASN A 94 7.62 -9.99 -12.03
N SER A 95 7.72 -9.74 -13.34
CA SER A 95 6.77 -10.27 -14.33
C SER A 95 6.69 -11.80 -14.36
N ASP A 96 7.78 -12.48 -14.01
CA ASP A 96 7.86 -13.95 -14.03
C ASP A 96 7.12 -14.58 -12.83
N ASP A 97 7.20 -13.95 -11.66
CA ASP A 97 6.49 -14.40 -10.46
C ASP A 97 4.99 -14.15 -10.56
N TYR A 98 4.59 -13.05 -11.19
CA TYR A 98 3.17 -12.76 -11.42
C TYR A 98 2.53 -13.77 -12.38
N ARG A 99 3.17 -14.05 -13.51
CA ARG A 99 2.65 -15.04 -14.49
C ARG A 99 2.59 -16.44 -13.90
N ARG A 100 3.49 -16.79 -12.97
CA ARG A 100 3.44 -18.07 -12.25
C ARG A 100 2.23 -18.16 -11.32
N LYS A 101 1.96 -17.10 -10.55
CA LYS A 101 0.78 -17.01 -9.66
C LYS A 101 -0.54 -16.98 -10.44
N GLU A 102 -0.59 -16.25 -11.56
CA GLU A 102 -1.76 -16.19 -12.43
C GLU A 102 -2.12 -17.58 -12.96
N ARG A 103 -1.13 -18.32 -13.51
CA ARG A 103 -1.31 -19.68 -14.03
C ARG A 103 -1.77 -20.69 -12.98
N GLU A 104 -1.30 -20.56 -11.73
CA GLU A 104 -1.74 -21.43 -10.63
C GLU A 104 -3.19 -21.13 -10.20
N SER A 105 -3.63 -19.87 -10.35
CA SER A 105 -5.02 -19.46 -10.09
C SER A 105 -6.00 -19.76 -11.25
N THR A 106 -5.51 -19.93 -12.49
CA THR A 106 -6.37 -20.17 -13.68
C THR A 106 -6.97 -21.58 -13.72
N TYR A 107 -6.51 -22.54 -12.91
CA TYR A 107 -7.09 -23.89 -12.86
C TYR A 107 -8.48 -23.96 -12.21
N ARG A 108 -9.02 -22.84 -11.71
CA ARG A 108 -10.36 -22.82 -11.06
C ARG A 108 -11.44 -22.02 -11.77
N ASN A 109 -11.13 -21.15 -12.74
CA ASN A 109 -12.17 -20.41 -13.47
C ASN A 109 -11.76 -20.24 -14.93
N SER A 110 -12.29 -21.10 -15.79
CA SER A 110 -12.32 -20.86 -17.23
C SER A 110 -13.33 -19.76 -17.54
N GLU A 111 -13.03 -18.98 -18.58
CA GLU A 111 -13.90 -18.01 -19.26
C GLU A 111 -14.04 -16.61 -18.62
N LYS A 112 -13.03 -15.75 -18.85
CA LYS A 112 -13.29 -14.38 -19.34
C LYS A 112 -12.05 -13.69 -19.90
N GLY A 113 -12.11 -13.48 -21.23
CA GLY A 113 -11.56 -12.35 -21.98
C GLY A 113 -10.21 -11.78 -21.57
N ASP A 114 -9.20 -12.14 -22.34
CA ASP A 114 -7.86 -11.55 -22.41
C ASP A 114 -7.92 -10.02 -22.60
N ARG A 115 -7.90 -9.29 -21.48
CA ARG A 115 -7.46 -7.90 -21.45
C ARG A 115 -6.10 -7.93 -20.79
N ILE A 116 -5.05 -8.00 -21.60
CA ILE A 116 -3.67 -7.78 -21.16
C ILE A 116 -3.61 -6.37 -20.59
N SER A 117 -3.86 -6.22 -19.29
CA SER A 117 -3.50 -5.01 -18.56
C SER A 117 -1.98 -5.01 -18.49
N THR A 118 -1.34 -4.14 -19.27
CA THR A 118 0.11 -3.94 -19.28
C THR A 118 0.64 -3.33 -17.98
N ASP A 119 -0.24 -3.06 -17.01
CA ASP A 119 0.12 -2.48 -15.73
C ASP A 119 0.53 -3.60 -14.78
N ARG A 120 1.82 -3.68 -14.47
CA ARG A 120 2.31 -4.72 -13.55
C ARG A 120 1.78 -4.39 -12.15
N PRO A 121 1.33 -5.39 -11.39
CA PRO A 121 0.85 -5.14 -10.04
C PRO A 121 1.98 -4.61 -9.17
N VAL A 122 1.68 -3.57 -8.41
CA VAL A 122 2.62 -2.97 -7.47
C VAL A 122 2.37 -3.47 -6.05
N TYR A 123 3.42 -3.48 -5.24
CA TYR A 123 3.37 -3.71 -3.80
C TYR A 123 4.19 -2.64 -3.08
N VAL A 124 4.04 -2.54 -1.76
CA VAL A 124 4.84 -1.62 -0.96
C VAL A 124 5.86 -2.41 -0.16
N GLN A 125 7.14 -2.10 -0.34
CA GLN A 125 8.19 -2.57 0.56
C GLN A 125 8.24 -1.66 1.79
N ALA A 126 7.81 -2.17 2.94
CA ALA A 126 7.78 -1.42 4.18
C ALA A 126 9.19 -1.20 4.72
N VAL A 127 9.46 0.03 5.15
CA VAL A 127 10.66 0.41 5.89
C VAL A 127 10.34 0.80 7.33
N THR A 128 9.08 1.09 7.63
CA THR A 128 8.60 1.31 8.99
C THR A 128 7.10 0.97 9.03
N ILE A 129 6.69 0.26 10.08
CA ILE A 129 5.29 0.06 10.41
C ILE A 129 5.03 0.56 11.82
N LEU A 130 3.92 1.26 12.02
CA LEU A 130 3.53 1.76 13.33
C LEU A 130 2.08 1.36 13.62
N PRO A 131 1.79 0.74 14.79
CA PRO A 131 0.43 0.53 15.25
C PRO A 131 -0.30 1.88 15.31
N ALA A 132 -1.46 1.96 14.67
CA ALA A 132 -2.27 3.19 14.68
C ALA A 132 -3.22 3.26 15.90
N GLY A 133 -3.44 2.13 16.58
CA GLY A 133 -4.38 2.02 17.69
C GLY A 133 -5.82 2.34 17.27
N PRO A 134 -6.67 2.83 18.20
CA PRO A 134 -8.01 3.30 17.87
C PRO A 134 -7.93 4.56 16.99
N VAL A 135 -8.24 4.42 15.70
CA VAL A 135 -8.24 5.53 14.74
C VAL A 135 -9.68 5.98 14.43
N ARG A 136 -9.92 7.29 14.52
CA ARG A 136 -11.14 7.90 13.96
C ARG A 136 -11.00 8.04 12.45
N ILE A 137 -11.40 7.00 11.72
CA ILE A 137 -11.21 6.90 10.26
C ILE A 137 -11.78 8.13 9.51
N GLY A 138 -13.01 8.54 9.82
CA GLY A 138 -13.62 9.72 9.15
C GLY A 138 -12.83 11.02 9.35
N GLU A 139 -12.22 11.21 10.52
CA GLU A 139 -11.36 12.37 10.81
C GLU A 139 -10.04 12.28 10.04
N TYR A 140 -9.39 11.10 10.05
CA TYR A 140 -8.17 10.85 9.29
C TYR A 140 -8.37 11.16 7.81
N GLU A 141 -9.46 10.65 7.22
CA GLU A 141 -9.78 10.87 5.82
C GLU A 141 -10.06 12.35 5.50
N ARG A 142 -10.79 13.06 6.37
CA ARG A 142 -11.07 14.49 6.18
C ARG A 142 -9.76 15.28 6.17
N ILE A 143 -8.91 15.05 7.17
CA ILE A 143 -7.62 15.74 7.30
C ILE A 143 -6.73 15.45 6.09
N LEU A 144 -6.65 14.19 5.65
CA LEU A 144 -5.86 13.82 4.48
C LEU A 144 -6.38 14.50 3.20
N ARG A 145 -7.69 14.56 2.99
CA ARG A 145 -8.27 15.31 1.86
C ARG A 145 -7.91 16.80 1.92
N ASP A 146 -8.01 17.41 3.10
CA ASP A 146 -7.70 18.83 3.27
C ASP A 146 -6.21 19.10 3.00
N MET A 147 -5.31 18.23 3.49
CA MET A 147 -3.87 18.31 3.18
C MET A 147 -3.59 18.20 1.68
N GLN A 148 -4.22 17.25 0.99
CA GLN A 148 -4.04 17.07 -0.46
C GLN A 148 -4.60 18.25 -1.28
N ARG A 149 -5.67 18.91 -0.80
CA ARG A 149 -6.19 20.13 -1.44
C ARG A 149 -5.20 21.28 -1.34
N VAL A 150 -4.60 21.45 -0.16
CA VAL A 150 -3.60 22.49 0.08
C VAL A 150 -2.36 22.27 -0.78
N GLU A 151 -1.85 21.04 -0.85
CA GLU A 151 -0.67 20.70 -1.68
C GLU A 151 -0.89 21.04 -3.17
N ARG A 152 -2.06 20.72 -3.73
CA ARG A 152 -2.39 21.04 -5.13
C ARG A 152 -2.42 22.54 -5.43
N VAL A 153 -2.75 23.38 -4.45
CA VAL A 153 -2.80 24.84 -4.63
C VAL A 153 -1.39 25.45 -4.71
N TYR A 154 -0.36 24.74 -4.25
CA TYR A 154 1.03 25.21 -4.30
C TYR A 154 1.82 24.69 -5.51
N ASP A 155 1.27 23.74 -6.28
CA ASP A 155 1.88 23.20 -7.50
C ASP A 155 1.38 23.91 -8.80
N ASP A 156 0.45 24.87 -8.69
CA ASP A 156 -0.05 25.76 -9.76
C ASP A 156 0.57 27.19 -9.64
#